data_AF-A0A800F0L0-F1
#
_entry.id   AF-A0A800F0L0-F1
#
_cell.length_a   1.000
_cell.length_b   1.000
_cell.length_c   1.000
_cell.angle_alpha   90.00
_cell.angle_beta   90.00
_cell.angle_gamma   90.00
#
_symmetry.space_group_name_H-M   'P 1'
#
loop_
_entity.id
_entity.type
_entity.pdbx_description
1 polymer ?
#
loop_
_entity_poly.entity_id
_entity_poly.type
_entity_poly.pdbx_seq_one_letter_code
_entity_poly.pdbx_strand_id
1 'polypeptide(L)'
;NDFLQNMPKNSFFYIEGKITFSIIHSYLNDDIPKGIRILESLHHSLLTDYYKLILFNRSRNTDKFKYHLKKINENSASLKIPYIHFLNGLDHLYRFDTSGISYFQKYIETFKGNSYKAEAFQKMSWISLANNDTSGYHKYIYLAKNADESQTDVDLNAKHVSLEIPDITLLKSRILFDGGFYNISLDLIKDKSTNEFKSLHDKTELVYRAARNFHKLGKFKKAITYYKHSISYGKDLPYYFKGSAAYNMGNIHENINEPEKAKQAYKQCISFKNYPYKRSFDIKAKAGLQRLYSYK
;
A
#
# COMPACT_ATOMS: atom_id res chain seq x y z
N ASN A 1 -6.88 -26.11 10.34
CA ASN A 1 -7.71 -24.88 10.47
C ASN A 1 -8.99 -25.18 9.72
N ASP A 2 -9.91 -25.82 10.45
CA ASP A 2 -10.86 -26.79 9.91
C ASP A 2 -12.19 -26.15 9.53
N PHE A 3 -12.34 -24.85 9.83
CA PHE A 3 -13.57 -24.10 9.62
C PHE A 3 -14.09 -24.17 8.17
N LEU A 4 -13.22 -24.01 7.18
CA LEU A 4 -13.61 -24.11 5.77
C LEU A 4 -13.64 -25.54 5.21
N GLN A 5 -12.91 -26.48 5.83
CA GLN A 5 -12.91 -27.88 5.39
C GLN A 5 -14.20 -28.58 5.80
N ASN A 6 -14.78 -28.19 6.93
CA ASN A 6 -15.99 -28.80 7.49
C ASN A 6 -17.28 -28.07 7.08
N MET A 7 -17.19 -26.93 6.35
CA MET A 7 -18.38 -26.19 5.93
C MET A 7 -18.97 -26.79 4.65
N PRO A 8 -20.21 -27.30 4.67
CA PRO A 8 -20.84 -27.88 3.49
C PRO A 8 -20.96 -26.83 2.36
N LYS A 9 -20.70 -27.21 1.12
CA LYS A 9 -20.82 -26.30 -0.05
C LYS A 9 -22.25 -25.75 -0.25
N ASN A 10 -23.25 -26.48 0.23
CA ASN A 10 -24.66 -26.09 0.22
C ASN A 10 -25.06 -25.25 1.44
N SER A 11 -24.13 -24.93 2.35
CA SER A 11 -24.41 -24.04 3.47
C SER A 11 -24.73 -22.64 2.96
N PHE A 12 -25.77 -22.04 3.55
CA PHE A 12 -26.19 -20.67 3.25
C PHE A 12 -25.04 -19.65 3.34
N PHE A 13 -24.12 -19.84 4.30
CA PHE A 13 -23.00 -18.91 4.56
C PHE A 13 -21.68 -19.35 3.89
N TYR A 14 -21.70 -20.31 2.97
CA TYR A 14 -20.46 -20.86 2.41
C TYR A 14 -19.62 -19.81 1.67
N ILE A 15 -20.27 -18.94 0.89
CA ILE A 15 -19.61 -17.88 0.13
C ILE A 15 -19.04 -16.82 1.08
N GLU A 16 -19.85 -16.35 2.03
CA GLU A 16 -19.47 -15.36 3.03
C GLU A 16 -18.31 -15.87 3.88
N GLY A 17 -18.35 -17.14 4.29
CA GLY A 17 -17.27 -17.79 5.04
C GLY A 17 -15.96 -17.84 4.25
N LYS A 18 -16.02 -18.21 2.96
CA LYS A 18 -14.85 -18.22 2.06
C LYS A 18 -14.27 -16.83 1.84
N ILE A 19 -15.12 -15.83 1.60
CA ILE A 19 -14.72 -14.43 1.46
C ILE A 19 -14.06 -13.94 2.75
N THR A 20 -14.68 -14.17 3.89
CA THR A 20 -14.17 -13.75 5.20
C THR A 20 -12.80 -14.35 5.47
N PHE A 21 -12.66 -15.66 5.25
CA PHE A 21 -11.39 -16.36 5.44
C PHE A 21 -10.31 -15.87 4.47
N SER A 22 -10.69 -15.56 3.23
CA SER A 22 -9.81 -14.96 2.23
C SER A 22 -9.29 -13.58 2.67
N ILE A 23 -10.17 -12.74 3.22
CA ILE A 23 -9.81 -11.41 3.73
C ILE A 23 -8.92 -11.51 4.97
N ILE A 24 -9.22 -12.40 5.91
CA ILE A 24 -8.38 -12.67 7.09
C ILE A 24 -6.96 -13.04 6.65
N HIS A 25 -6.82 -13.98 5.70
CA HIS A 25 -5.50 -14.36 5.20
C HIS A 25 -4.77 -13.19 4.54
N SER A 26 -5.47 -12.39 3.73
CA SER A 26 -4.85 -11.31 2.95
C SER A 26 -4.49 -10.06 3.76
N TYR A 27 -5.28 -9.72 4.77
CA TYR A 27 -5.14 -8.45 5.53
C TYR A 27 -4.60 -8.64 6.94
N LEU A 28 -4.94 -9.74 7.62
CA LEU A 28 -4.50 -9.99 9.00
C LEU A 28 -3.24 -10.85 9.05
N ASN A 29 -3.17 -11.91 8.24
CA ASN A 29 -2.03 -12.84 8.25
C ASN A 29 -0.93 -12.47 7.23
N ASP A 30 -1.16 -11.45 6.40
CA ASP A 30 -0.29 -11.04 5.26
C ASP A 30 0.04 -12.19 4.27
N ASP A 31 -0.81 -13.24 4.23
CA ASP A 31 -0.77 -14.36 3.28
C ASP A 31 -1.76 -14.10 2.13
N ILE A 32 -1.42 -13.08 1.34
CA ILE A 32 -2.20 -12.64 0.17
C ILE A 32 -2.37 -13.77 -0.86
N PRO A 33 -1.33 -14.57 -1.20
CA PRO A 33 -1.49 -15.66 -2.16
C PRO A 33 -2.55 -16.69 -1.74
N LYS A 34 -2.62 -17.04 -0.46
CA LYS A 34 -3.66 -17.96 0.03
C LYS A 34 -5.05 -17.34 -0.08
N GLY A 35 -5.22 -16.08 0.31
CA GLY A 35 -6.50 -15.38 0.17
C GLY A 35 -6.98 -15.37 -1.29
N ILE A 36 -6.10 -15.03 -2.23
CA ILE A 36 -6.41 -15.06 -3.66
C ILE A 36 -6.86 -16.45 -4.11
N ARG A 37 -6.11 -17.52 -3.76
CA ARG A 37 -6.49 -18.90 -4.13
C ARG A 37 -7.88 -19.28 -3.62
N ILE A 38 -8.22 -18.89 -2.38
CA ILE A 38 -9.55 -19.15 -1.81
C ILE A 38 -10.62 -18.42 -2.62
N LEU A 39 -10.38 -17.15 -2.94
CA LEU A 39 -11.38 -16.32 -3.61
C LEU A 39 -11.58 -16.70 -5.09
N GLU A 40 -10.50 -17.09 -5.78
CA GLU A 40 -10.56 -17.58 -7.16
C GLU A 40 -11.31 -18.90 -7.30
N SER A 41 -11.42 -19.70 -6.23
CA SER A 41 -12.23 -20.92 -6.22
C SER A 41 -13.74 -20.68 -6.22
N LEU A 42 -14.18 -19.43 -6.01
CA LEU A 42 -15.60 -19.06 -6.01
C LEU A 42 -16.08 -18.66 -7.41
N HIS A 43 -17.30 -19.10 -7.75
CA HIS A 43 -18.00 -18.71 -8.98
C HIS A 43 -18.22 -17.18 -9.06
N HIS A 44 -18.37 -16.67 -10.27
CA HIS A 44 -18.57 -15.24 -10.51
C HIS A 44 -19.93 -14.76 -10.03
N SER A 45 -19.92 -13.62 -9.34
CA SER A 45 -21.07 -12.85 -8.89
C SER A 45 -20.60 -11.44 -8.57
N LEU A 46 -21.49 -10.45 -8.52
CA LEU A 46 -21.11 -9.08 -8.18
C LEU A 46 -20.34 -9.02 -6.84
N LEU A 47 -20.79 -9.79 -5.84
CA LEU A 47 -20.13 -9.87 -4.53
C LEU A 47 -18.71 -10.46 -4.64
N THR A 48 -18.57 -11.63 -5.26
CA THR A 48 -17.26 -12.30 -5.34
C THR A 48 -16.28 -11.53 -6.22
N ASP A 49 -16.75 -10.97 -7.35
CA ASP A 49 -15.93 -10.15 -8.23
C ASP A 49 -15.50 -8.85 -7.54
N TYR A 50 -16.37 -8.22 -6.74
CA TYR A 50 -16.00 -7.06 -5.92
C TYR A 50 -14.86 -7.36 -4.94
N TYR A 51 -14.95 -8.47 -4.21
CA TYR A 51 -13.83 -8.88 -3.33
C TYR A 51 -12.58 -9.28 -4.10
N LYS A 52 -12.72 -9.83 -5.31
CA LYS A 52 -11.59 -10.15 -6.19
C LYS A 52 -10.89 -8.87 -6.61
N LEU A 53 -11.64 -7.83 -6.96
CA LEU A 53 -11.12 -6.50 -7.28
C LEU A 53 -10.29 -5.92 -6.11
N ILE A 54 -10.81 -6.00 -4.88
CA ILE A 54 -10.10 -5.55 -3.67
C ILE A 54 -8.77 -6.31 -3.50
N LEU A 55 -8.78 -7.64 -3.63
CA LEU A 55 -7.56 -8.44 -3.44
C LEU A 55 -6.55 -8.28 -4.57
N PHE A 56 -7.00 -8.12 -5.82
CA PHE A 56 -6.10 -7.87 -6.93
C PHE A 56 -5.48 -6.47 -6.86
N ASN A 57 -6.21 -5.47 -6.36
CA ASN A 57 -5.62 -4.18 -6.00
C ASN A 57 -4.57 -4.34 -4.87
N ARG A 58 -4.93 -5.02 -3.77
CA ARG A 58 -4.03 -5.25 -2.61
C ARG A 58 -2.76 -6.01 -2.96
N SER A 59 -2.85 -6.97 -3.88
CA SER A 59 -1.73 -7.77 -4.39
C SER A 59 -0.98 -7.13 -5.54
N ARG A 60 -1.47 -6.00 -6.06
CA ARG A 60 -0.89 -5.25 -7.19
C ARG A 60 -0.87 -6.09 -8.47
N ASN A 61 -1.89 -6.93 -8.65
CA ASN A 61 -2.10 -7.71 -9.86
C ASN A 61 -3.01 -6.92 -10.82
N THR A 62 -2.40 -6.00 -11.56
CA THR A 62 -3.11 -5.05 -12.43
C THR A 62 -3.93 -5.75 -13.52
N ASP A 63 -3.44 -6.84 -14.09
CA ASP A 63 -4.14 -7.55 -15.17
C ASP A 63 -5.42 -8.21 -14.66
N LYS A 64 -5.34 -8.94 -13.53
CA LYS A 64 -6.53 -9.52 -12.91
C LYS A 64 -7.48 -8.46 -12.38
N PHE A 65 -6.95 -7.37 -11.81
CA PHE A 65 -7.77 -6.23 -11.39
C PHE A 65 -8.61 -5.69 -12.55
N LYS A 66 -8.00 -5.41 -13.70
CA LYS A 66 -8.70 -4.89 -14.89
C LYS A 66 -9.73 -5.87 -15.45
N TYR A 67 -9.40 -7.16 -15.49
CA TYR A 67 -10.33 -8.20 -15.93
C TYR A 67 -11.61 -8.20 -15.09
N HIS A 68 -11.48 -8.21 -13.77
CA HIS A 68 -12.64 -8.20 -12.87
C HIS A 68 -13.36 -6.86 -12.85
N LEU A 69 -12.64 -5.74 -13.00
CA LEU A 69 -13.26 -4.43 -13.13
C LEU A 69 -14.18 -4.35 -14.34
N LYS A 70 -13.75 -4.87 -15.50
CA LYS A 70 -14.58 -4.94 -16.70
C LYS A 70 -15.87 -5.73 -16.45
N LYS A 71 -15.77 -6.93 -15.85
CA LYS A 71 -16.93 -7.77 -15.51
C LYS A 71 -17.91 -7.08 -14.58
N ILE A 72 -17.40 -6.36 -13.58
CA ILE A 72 -18.21 -5.61 -12.64
C ILE A 72 -18.96 -4.48 -13.36
N ASN A 73 -18.28 -3.74 -14.25
CA ASN A 73 -18.89 -2.62 -14.98
C ASN A 73 -19.97 -3.05 -15.99
N GLU A 74 -19.96 -4.29 -16.46
CA GLU A 74 -21.05 -4.88 -17.26
C GLU A 74 -22.36 -5.01 -16.44
N ASN A 75 -22.26 -5.02 -15.11
CA ASN A 75 -23.40 -5.00 -14.20
C ASN A 75 -23.70 -3.58 -13.73
N SER A 76 -24.84 -3.00 -14.12
CA SER A 76 -25.22 -1.63 -13.76
C SER A 76 -25.36 -1.39 -12.25
N ALA A 77 -25.61 -2.44 -11.44
CA ALA A 77 -25.66 -2.33 -9.99
C ALA A 77 -24.30 -2.01 -9.37
N SER A 78 -23.19 -2.27 -10.07
CA SER A 78 -21.84 -1.93 -9.61
C SER A 78 -21.61 -0.43 -9.44
N LEU A 79 -22.31 0.39 -10.24
CA LEU A 79 -22.26 1.86 -10.14
C LEU A 79 -22.80 2.38 -8.80
N LYS A 80 -23.47 1.53 -8.03
CA LYS A 80 -24.00 1.85 -6.70
C LYS A 80 -23.01 1.50 -5.57
N ILE A 81 -21.82 0.98 -5.88
CA ILE A 81 -20.80 0.64 -4.89
C ILE A 81 -19.70 1.70 -4.95
N PRO A 82 -19.72 2.75 -4.09
CA PRO A 82 -18.84 3.90 -4.22
C PRO A 82 -17.36 3.53 -4.26
N TYR A 83 -16.95 2.53 -3.46
CA TYR A 83 -15.56 2.13 -3.35
C TYR A 83 -14.95 1.61 -4.67
N ILE A 84 -15.76 1.14 -5.63
CA ILE A 84 -15.26 0.79 -6.97
C ILE A 84 -14.72 2.03 -7.70
N HIS A 85 -15.32 3.20 -7.51
CA HIS A 85 -14.79 4.44 -8.07
C HIS A 85 -13.43 4.80 -7.46
N PHE A 86 -13.25 4.61 -6.16
CA PHE A 86 -11.94 4.81 -5.52
C PHE A 86 -10.88 3.87 -6.10
N LEU A 87 -11.20 2.59 -6.27
CA LEU A 87 -10.30 1.59 -6.87
C LEU A 87 -9.96 1.92 -8.34
N ASN A 88 -10.93 2.44 -9.11
CA ASN A 88 -10.67 2.92 -10.47
C ASN A 88 -9.73 4.11 -10.47
N GLY A 89 -9.92 5.08 -9.57
CA GLY A 89 -9.02 6.22 -9.42
C GLY A 89 -7.57 5.77 -9.14
N LEU A 90 -7.38 4.76 -8.29
CA LEU A 90 -6.05 4.19 -8.02
C LEU A 90 -5.42 3.55 -9.26
N ASP A 91 -6.18 2.76 -10.02
CA ASP A 91 -5.68 2.12 -11.24
C ASP A 91 -5.21 3.12 -12.29
N HIS A 92 -5.91 4.26 -12.42
CA HIS A 92 -5.52 5.36 -13.31
C HIS A 92 -4.30 6.14 -12.76
N LEU A 93 -4.28 6.42 -11.45
CA LEU A 93 -3.14 7.02 -10.77
C LEU A 93 -1.84 6.27 -11.06
N TYR A 94 -1.85 4.94 -11.00
CA TYR A 94 -0.64 4.13 -11.21
C TYR A 94 -0.06 4.20 -12.63
N ARG A 95 -0.82 4.77 -13.57
CA ARG A 95 -0.40 5.06 -14.96
C ARG A 95 -0.27 6.55 -15.24
N PHE A 96 -0.34 7.38 -14.21
CA PHE A 96 -0.34 8.84 -14.29
C PHE A 96 -1.50 9.41 -15.13
N ASP A 97 -2.59 8.66 -15.27
CA ASP A 97 -3.73 9.04 -16.09
C ASP A 97 -4.62 10.06 -15.34
N THR A 98 -4.77 11.25 -15.93
CA THR A 98 -5.50 12.37 -15.33
C THR A 98 -6.99 12.10 -15.17
N SER A 99 -7.57 11.19 -15.98
CA SER A 99 -8.97 10.79 -15.85
C SER A 99 -9.28 10.14 -14.49
N GLY A 100 -8.26 9.62 -13.79
CA GLY A 100 -8.37 9.11 -12.42
C GLY A 100 -8.97 10.10 -11.42
N ILE A 101 -8.79 11.40 -11.65
CA ILE A 101 -9.36 12.49 -10.84
C ILE A 101 -10.90 12.38 -10.80
N SER A 102 -11.53 12.13 -11.95
CA SER A 102 -13.00 12.04 -12.06
C SER A 102 -13.58 10.88 -11.24
N TYR A 103 -12.85 9.76 -11.18
CA TYR A 103 -13.26 8.61 -10.38
C TYR A 103 -13.16 8.89 -8.87
N PHE A 104 -12.12 9.59 -8.43
CA PHE A 104 -12.03 10.03 -7.03
C PHE A 104 -13.12 11.03 -6.66
N GLN A 105 -13.45 11.98 -7.55
CA GLN A 105 -14.58 12.91 -7.36
C GLN A 105 -15.89 12.15 -7.19
N LYS A 106 -16.16 11.21 -8.10
CA LYS A 106 -17.37 10.37 -8.03
C LYS A 106 -17.42 9.55 -6.74
N TYR A 107 -16.30 9.05 -6.24
CA TYR A 107 -16.24 8.39 -4.94
C TYR A 107 -16.67 9.34 -3.81
N ILE A 108 -16.11 10.55 -3.76
CA ILE A 108 -16.41 11.54 -2.73
C ILE A 108 -17.89 11.96 -2.76
N GLU A 109 -18.46 12.13 -3.95
CA GLU A 109 -19.87 12.52 -4.15
C GLU A 109 -20.86 11.41 -3.74
N THR A 110 -20.53 10.16 -4.06
CA THR A 110 -21.43 9.01 -3.88
C THR A 110 -21.29 8.34 -2.51
N PHE A 111 -20.11 8.39 -1.89
CA PHE A 111 -19.87 7.77 -0.60
C PHE A 111 -20.33 8.65 0.57
N LYS A 112 -21.32 8.16 1.31
CA LYS A 112 -21.91 8.87 2.46
C LYS A 112 -21.09 8.76 3.75
N GLY A 113 -20.13 7.84 3.83
CA GLY A 113 -19.20 7.74 4.96
C GLY A 113 -18.02 8.70 4.85
N ASN A 114 -17.12 8.69 5.83
CA ASN A 114 -15.96 9.60 5.88
C ASN A 114 -14.62 8.92 5.59
N SER A 115 -14.59 7.59 5.51
CA SER A 115 -13.38 6.85 5.14
C SER A 115 -12.90 7.18 3.73
N TYR A 116 -11.58 7.16 3.52
CA TYR A 116 -10.85 7.34 2.26
C TYR A 116 -11.08 8.66 1.51
N LYS A 117 -11.87 9.61 2.03
CA LYS A 117 -12.11 10.90 1.36
C LYS A 117 -10.86 11.77 1.34
N ALA A 118 -10.16 11.87 2.46
CA ALA A 118 -8.89 12.62 2.54
C ALA A 118 -7.83 11.93 1.68
N GLU A 119 -7.78 10.60 1.68
CA GLU A 119 -6.89 9.85 0.79
C GLU A 119 -7.22 10.09 -0.69
N ALA A 120 -8.49 10.12 -1.07
CA ALA A 120 -8.91 10.38 -2.46
C ALA A 120 -8.38 11.74 -2.94
N PHE A 121 -8.56 12.81 -2.15
CA PHE A 121 -7.97 14.12 -2.47
C PHE A 121 -6.43 14.07 -2.54
N GLN A 122 -5.76 13.38 -1.62
CA GLN A 122 -4.31 13.19 -1.72
C GLN A 122 -3.91 12.49 -3.03
N LYS A 123 -4.64 11.47 -3.48
CA LYS A 123 -4.33 10.80 -4.75
C LYS A 123 -4.57 11.72 -5.96
N MET A 124 -5.59 12.57 -5.92
CA MET A 124 -5.82 13.58 -6.96
C MET A 124 -4.67 14.59 -7.02
N SER A 125 -4.11 14.98 -5.87
CA SER A 125 -2.92 15.84 -5.84
C SER A 125 -1.71 15.14 -6.47
N TRP A 126 -1.54 13.84 -6.23
CA TRP A 126 -0.47 13.05 -6.84
C TRP A 126 -0.61 12.91 -8.35
N ILE A 127 -1.84 12.69 -8.86
CA ILE A 127 -2.11 12.69 -10.30
C ILE A 127 -1.72 14.03 -10.90
N SER A 128 -2.13 15.13 -10.26
CA SER A 128 -1.84 16.49 -10.74
C SER A 128 -0.34 16.74 -10.82
N LEU A 129 0.39 16.50 -9.73
CA LEU A 129 1.83 16.73 -9.68
C LEU A 129 2.60 15.81 -10.63
N ALA A 130 2.20 14.54 -10.78
CA ALA A 130 2.83 13.64 -11.75
C ALA A 130 2.68 14.12 -13.21
N ASN A 131 1.67 14.95 -13.48
CA ASN A 131 1.42 15.60 -14.77
C ASN A 131 1.88 17.06 -14.81
N ASN A 132 2.77 17.46 -13.89
CA ASN A 132 3.33 18.82 -13.77
C ASN A 132 2.30 19.92 -13.43
N ASP A 133 1.13 19.57 -12.92
CA ASP A 133 0.13 20.52 -12.44
C ASP A 133 0.31 20.78 -10.93
N THR A 134 1.11 21.80 -10.62
CA THR A 134 1.39 22.24 -9.24
C THR A 134 0.18 22.93 -8.60
N SER A 135 -0.62 23.64 -9.39
CA SER A 135 -1.86 24.29 -8.93
C SER A 135 -2.89 23.23 -8.49
N GLY A 136 -3.09 22.20 -9.28
CA GLY A 136 -3.91 21.04 -8.93
C GLY A 136 -3.38 20.32 -7.70
N TYR A 137 -2.06 20.14 -7.59
CA TYR A 137 -1.44 19.57 -6.38
C TYR A 137 -1.84 20.36 -5.12
N HIS A 138 -1.63 21.67 -5.11
CA HIS A 138 -1.96 22.50 -3.95
C HIS A 138 -3.45 22.50 -3.63
N LYS A 139 -4.31 22.61 -4.66
CA LYS A 139 -5.76 22.54 -4.51
C LYS A 139 -6.18 21.26 -3.79
N TYR A 140 -5.72 20.11 -4.27
CA TYR A 140 -6.15 18.83 -3.71
C TYR A 140 -5.48 18.49 -2.37
N ILE A 141 -4.25 18.95 -2.11
CA ILE A 141 -3.67 18.86 -0.75
C ILE A 141 -4.48 19.71 0.24
N TYR A 142 -4.90 20.92 -0.13
CA TYR A 142 -5.76 21.74 0.72
C TYR A 142 -7.08 21.03 1.03
N LEU A 143 -7.72 20.43 0.03
CA LEU A 143 -8.94 19.64 0.24
C LEU A 143 -8.71 18.40 1.12
N ALA A 144 -7.59 17.69 0.94
CA ALA A 144 -7.25 16.53 1.77
C ALA A 144 -7.13 16.90 3.24
N LYS A 145 -6.50 18.03 3.56
CA LYS A 145 -6.34 18.55 4.93
C LYS A 145 -7.67 18.94 5.59
N ASN A 146 -8.58 19.51 4.81
CA ASN A 146 -9.87 20.02 5.29
C ASN A 146 -11.02 19.01 5.10
N ALA A 147 -10.74 17.78 4.68
CA ALA A 147 -11.76 16.73 4.60
C ALA A 147 -12.34 16.42 6.00
N ASP A 148 -13.58 15.91 6.04
CA ASP A 148 -14.26 15.52 7.28
C ASP A 148 -13.46 14.52 8.11
N GLU A 149 -13.66 14.51 9.43
CA GLU A 149 -12.99 13.58 10.33
C GLU A 149 -13.30 12.12 9.99
N SER A 150 -12.24 11.32 9.96
CA SER A 150 -12.24 9.89 9.66
C SER A 150 -11.30 9.21 10.64
N GLN A 151 -11.70 8.02 11.10
CA GLN A 151 -10.92 7.23 12.04
C GLN A 151 -9.92 6.28 11.35
N THR A 152 -9.85 6.30 10.02
CA THR A 152 -8.91 5.43 9.30
C THR A 152 -7.50 6.01 9.32
N ASP A 153 -6.50 5.15 9.57
CA ASP A 153 -5.09 5.56 9.54
C ASP A 153 -4.73 6.26 8.22
N VAL A 154 -5.27 5.79 7.09
CA VAL A 154 -4.94 6.36 5.77
C VAL A 154 -5.40 7.81 5.61
N ASP A 155 -6.59 8.16 6.10
CA ASP A 155 -7.09 9.53 6.04
C ASP A 155 -6.36 10.45 7.02
N LEU A 156 -6.09 9.96 8.23
CA LEU A 156 -5.27 10.71 9.20
C LEU A 156 -3.92 11.07 8.59
N ASN A 157 -3.27 10.11 7.91
CA ASN A 157 -2.01 10.38 7.23
C ASN A 157 -2.16 11.28 5.99
N ALA A 158 -3.28 11.19 5.26
CA ALA A 158 -3.55 12.07 4.13
C ALA A 158 -3.75 13.53 4.56
N LYS A 159 -4.26 13.76 5.78
CA LYS A 159 -4.40 15.10 6.38
C LYS A 159 -3.07 15.68 6.88
N HIS A 160 -2.12 14.85 7.31
CA HIS A 160 -0.83 15.30 7.83
C HIS A 160 0.26 15.50 6.75
N VAL A 161 -0.10 15.59 5.47
CA VAL A 161 0.86 15.80 4.38
C VAL A 161 1.42 17.23 4.40
N SER A 162 2.70 17.41 4.04
CA SER A 162 3.31 18.73 3.90
C SER A 162 2.62 19.55 2.80
N LEU A 163 2.60 20.88 2.93
CA LEU A 163 2.22 21.78 1.83
C LEU A 163 3.35 21.92 0.80
N GLU A 164 4.57 21.55 1.17
CA GLU A 164 5.71 21.54 0.27
C GLU A 164 5.46 20.54 -0.87
N ILE A 165 5.85 20.96 -2.08
CA ILE A 165 5.80 20.10 -3.26
C ILE A 165 6.94 19.07 -3.12
N PRO A 166 6.64 17.76 -3.10
CA PRO A 166 7.66 16.73 -3.07
C PRO A 166 8.40 16.70 -4.40
N ASP A 167 9.61 16.12 -4.40
CA ASP A 167 10.29 15.82 -5.65
C ASP A 167 9.42 14.92 -6.55
N ILE A 168 9.15 15.39 -7.76
CA ILE A 168 8.25 14.73 -8.71
C ILE A 168 8.77 13.35 -9.13
N THR A 169 10.09 13.15 -9.19
CA THR A 169 10.71 11.87 -9.56
C THR A 169 10.49 10.84 -8.45
N LEU A 170 10.71 11.23 -7.19
CA LEU A 170 10.45 10.39 -6.02
C LEU A 170 8.96 10.06 -5.87
N LEU A 171 8.07 11.03 -6.12
CA LEU A 171 6.64 10.81 -6.13
C LEU A 171 6.22 9.82 -7.23
N LYS A 172 6.70 9.99 -8.47
CA LYS A 172 6.42 9.06 -9.57
C LYS A 172 6.94 7.66 -9.25
N SER A 173 8.13 7.53 -8.65
CA SER A 173 8.67 6.24 -8.20
C SER A 173 7.75 5.59 -7.17
N ARG A 174 7.23 6.36 -6.20
CA ARG A 174 6.25 5.88 -5.21
C ARG A 174 4.97 5.37 -5.86
N ILE A 175 4.38 6.15 -6.77
CA ILE A 175 3.14 5.80 -7.47
C ILE A 175 3.30 4.50 -8.25
N LEU A 176 4.39 4.37 -9.03
CA LEU A 176 4.72 3.16 -9.78
C LEU A 176 4.93 1.95 -8.85
N PHE A 177 5.66 2.16 -7.75
CA PHE A 177 5.86 1.12 -6.75
C PHE A 177 4.51 0.63 -6.22
N ASP A 178 3.62 1.55 -5.82
CA ASP A 178 2.29 1.23 -5.28
C ASP A 178 1.40 0.48 -6.28
N GLY A 179 1.52 0.78 -7.57
CA GLY A 179 0.88 0.02 -8.66
C GLY A 179 1.53 -1.33 -9.02
N GLY A 180 2.64 -1.70 -8.39
CA GLY A 180 3.35 -2.95 -8.67
C GLY A 180 4.37 -2.88 -9.81
N PHE A 181 4.59 -1.71 -10.40
CA PHE A 181 5.55 -1.48 -11.49
C PHE A 181 6.98 -1.32 -10.97
N TYR A 182 7.50 -2.32 -10.25
CA TYR A 182 8.76 -2.21 -9.49
C TYR A 182 10.00 -1.97 -10.36
N ASN A 183 10.08 -2.60 -11.54
CA ASN A 183 11.20 -2.36 -12.46
C ASN A 183 11.19 -0.92 -12.96
N ILE A 184 10.05 -0.43 -13.44
CA ILE A 184 9.88 0.96 -13.93
C ILE A 184 10.13 1.96 -12.79
N SER A 185 9.61 1.68 -11.60
CA SER A 185 9.82 2.50 -10.39
C SER A 185 11.30 2.60 -10.02
N LEU A 186 12.05 1.51 -10.12
CA LEU A 186 13.49 1.47 -9.85
C LEU A 186 14.28 2.18 -10.96
N ASP A 187 13.97 1.94 -12.22
CA ASP A 187 14.65 2.54 -13.36
C ASP A 187 14.57 4.07 -13.33
N LEU A 188 13.49 4.63 -12.80
CA LEU A 188 13.32 6.07 -12.62
C LEU A 188 14.31 6.70 -11.61
N ILE A 189 14.79 5.93 -10.63
CA ILE A 189 15.58 6.46 -9.50
C ILE A 189 16.96 5.81 -9.34
N LYS A 190 17.28 4.73 -10.06
CA LYS A 190 18.50 3.93 -9.85
C LYS A 190 19.79 4.70 -10.13
N ASP A 191 19.75 5.63 -11.07
CA ASP A 191 20.91 6.42 -11.51
C ASP A 191 21.00 7.76 -10.74
N LYS A 192 20.06 8.01 -9.82
CA LYS A 192 20.04 9.20 -8.98
C LYS A 192 20.98 9.06 -7.80
N SER A 193 21.79 10.09 -7.58
CA SER A 193 22.66 10.23 -6.42
C SER A 193 21.96 11.00 -5.31
N THR A 194 22.23 10.65 -4.05
CA THR A 194 21.76 11.44 -2.90
C THR A 194 22.32 12.86 -2.91
N ASN A 195 23.42 13.13 -3.62
CA ASN A 195 23.98 14.48 -3.74
C ASN A 195 23.16 15.39 -4.66
N GLU A 196 22.28 14.84 -5.52
CA GLU A 196 21.35 15.64 -6.35
C GLU A 196 20.21 16.27 -5.53
N PHE A 197 19.95 15.76 -4.33
CA PHE A 197 18.84 16.20 -3.48
C PHE A 197 19.33 17.16 -2.39
N LYS A 198 18.64 18.28 -2.21
CA LYS A 198 19.00 19.28 -1.19
C LYS A 198 18.55 18.86 0.21
N SER A 199 17.32 18.39 0.33
CA SER A 199 16.72 18.07 1.63
C SER A 199 17.19 16.70 2.14
N LEU A 200 17.40 16.58 3.45
CA LEU A 200 17.67 15.28 4.08
C LEU A 200 16.48 14.32 3.93
N HIS A 201 15.26 14.88 3.85
CA HIS A 201 14.04 14.14 3.55
C HIS A 201 14.16 13.38 2.22
N ASP A 202 14.47 14.09 1.13
CA ASP A 202 14.49 13.48 -0.21
C ASP A 202 15.66 12.52 -0.38
N LYS A 203 16.82 12.83 0.23
CA LYS A 203 17.94 11.87 0.31
C LYS A 203 17.53 10.57 0.98
N THR A 204 16.78 10.67 2.09
CA THR A 204 16.27 9.51 2.83
C THR A 204 15.21 8.77 2.03
N GLU A 205 14.31 9.49 1.38
CA GLU A 205 13.25 8.91 0.56
C GLU A 205 13.83 8.16 -0.65
N LEU A 206 14.81 8.74 -1.36
CA LEU A 206 15.48 8.10 -2.49
C LEU A 206 15.98 6.70 -2.13
N VAL A 207 16.81 6.60 -1.08
CA VAL A 207 17.38 5.32 -0.68
C VAL A 207 16.32 4.37 -0.14
N TYR A 208 15.29 4.88 0.54
CA TYR A 208 14.16 4.08 0.99
C TYR A 208 13.37 3.47 -0.18
N ARG A 209 13.06 4.27 -1.21
CA ARG A 209 12.33 3.82 -2.41
C ARG A 209 13.13 2.80 -3.19
N ALA A 210 14.43 3.02 -3.35
CA ALA A 210 15.34 2.04 -3.96
C ALA A 210 15.35 0.73 -3.17
N ALA A 211 15.44 0.78 -1.83
CA ALA A 211 15.38 -0.40 -0.97
C ALA A 211 14.07 -1.19 -1.16
N ARG A 212 12.92 -0.50 -1.16
CA ARG A 212 11.60 -1.10 -1.38
C ARG A 212 11.49 -1.79 -2.73
N ASN A 213 12.00 -1.17 -3.79
CA ASN A 213 12.03 -1.78 -5.12
C ASN A 213 12.94 -3.01 -5.17
N PHE A 214 14.18 -2.91 -4.67
CA PHE A 214 15.09 -4.06 -4.60
C PHE A 214 14.49 -5.21 -3.81
N HIS A 215 13.82 -4.93 -2.69
CA HIS A 215 13.13 -5.92 -1.87
C HIS A 215 12.05 -6.64 -2.69
N LYS A 216 11.16 -5.90 -3.36
CA LYS A 216 10.10 -6.51 -4.17
C LYS A 216 10.59 -7.26 -5.41
N LEU A 217 11.78 -6.92 -5.90
CA LEU A 217 12.46 -7.61 -7.01
C LEU A 217 13.35 -8.78 -6.54
N GLY A 218 13.31 -9.17 -5.25
CA GLY A 218 14.12 -10.28 -4.71
C GLY A 218 15.61 -9.98 -4.57
N LYS A 219 16.04 -8.73 -4.80
CA LYS A 219 17.44 -8.29 -4.70
C LYS A 219 17.79 -7.96 -3.24
N PHE A 220 17.65 -8.95 -2.35
CA PHE A 220 17.67 -8.78 -0.89
C PHE A 220 18.96 -8.14 -0.34
N LYS A 221 20.14 -8.53 -0.85
CA LYS A 221 21.41 -7.93 -0.42
C LYS A 221 21.45 -6.42 -0.66
N LYS A 222 21.03 -5.97 -1.85
CA LYS A 222 20.92 -4.53 -2.18
C LYS A 222 19.86 -3.86 -1.32
N ALA A 223 18.70 -4.49 -1.16
CA ALA A 223 17.62 -3.95 -0.34
C ALA A 223 18.07 -3.67 1.10
N ILE A 224 18.77 -4.62 1.75
CA ILE A 224 19.32 -4.45 3.10
C ILE A 224 20.29 -3.27 3.16
N THR A 225 21.22 -3.15 2.21
CA THR A 225 22.17 -2.02 2.17
C THR A 225 21.44 -0.68 2.09
N TYR A 226 20.47 -0.55 1.18
CA TYR A 226 19.73 0.70 1.01
C TYR A 226 18.79 0.99 2.20
N TYR A 227 18.22 -0.03 2.85
CA TYR A 227 17.47 0.18 4.09
C TYR A 227 18.36 0.70 5.23
N LYS A 228 19.60 0.20 5.36
CA LYS A 228 20.57 0.73 6.32
C LYS A 228 20.88 2.21 6.04
N HIS A 229 21.05 2.60 4.77
CA HIS A 229 21.21 4.01 4.41
C HIS A 229 19.97 4.85 4.76
N SER A 230 18.77 4.32 4.51
CA SER A 230 17.51 4.99 4.87
C SER A 230 17.39 5.22 6.38
N ILE A 231 17.76 4.23 7.20
CA ILE A 231 17.80 4.37 8.66
C ILE A 231 18.84 5.42 9.08
N SER A 232 20.03 5.41 8.46
CA SER A 232 21.11 6.33 8.79
C SER A 232 20.76 7.79 8.48
N TYR A 233 20.26 8.07 7.27
CA TYR A 233 19.83 9.43 6.89
C TYR A 233 18.57 9.88 7.63
N GLY A 234 17.64 8.95 7.86
CA GLY A 234 16.34 9.26 8.44
C GLY A 234 16.27 9.20 9.96
N LYS A 235 17.39 9.05 10.69
CA LYS A 235 17.40 8.78 12.13
C LYS A 235 16.61 9.82 12.95
N ASP A 236 16.81 11.10 12.65
CA ASP A 236 16.21 12.24 13.38
C ASP A 236 14.99 12.81 12.66
N LEU A 237 14.67 12.28 11.49
CA LEU A 237 13.54 12.70 10.70
C LEU A 237 12.22 12.21 11.32
N PRO A 238 11.15 13.04 11.33
CA PRO A 238 9.82 12.68 11.83
C PRO A 238 9.01 11.87 10.80
N TYR A 239 9.68 11.12 9.93
CA TYR A 239 9.06 10.35 8.85
C TYR A 239 9.17 8.85 9.11
N TYR A 240 8.30 8.07 8.45
CA TYR A 240 8.17 6.64 8.69
C TYR A 240 9.34 5.78 8.18
N PHE A 241 10.29 6.38 7.45
CA PHE A 241 11.34 5.66 6.72
C PHE A 241 12.16 4.74 7.62
N LYS A 242 12.61 5.20 8.80
CA LYS A 242 13.44 4.40 9.73
C LYS A 242 12.73 3.16 10.25
N GLY A 243 11.50 3.32 10.74
CA GLY A 243 10.68 2.23 11.25
C GLY A 243 10.32 1.23 10.16
N SER A 244 9.90 1.74 9.00
CA SER A 244 9.56 0.88 7.88
C SER A 244 10.78 0.13 7.32
N ALA A 245 11.94 0.77 7.24
CA ALA A 245 13.17 0.15 6.77
C ALA A 245 13.61 -1.00 7.69
N ALA A 246 13.64 -0.78 9.01
CA ALA A 246 14.00 -1.83 9.96
C ALA A 246 13.01 -3.00 9.96
N TYR A 247 11.70 -2.71 9.89
CA TYR A 247 10.69 -3.76 9.74
C TYR A 247 10.89 -4.59 8.47
N ASN A 248 11.10 -3.93 7.32
CA ASN A 248 11.32 -4.62 6.05
C ASN A 248 12.63 -5.42 6.03
N MET A 249 13.68 -4.95 6.70
CA MET A 249 14.90 -5.74 6.90
C MET A 249 14.61 -7.01 7.72
N GLY A 250 13.78 -6.91 8.76
CA GLY A 250 13.32 -8.09 9.52
C GLY A 250 12.63 -9.11 8.63
N ASN A 251 11.68 -8.66 7.80
CA ASN A 251 10.99 -9.52 6.83
C ASN A 251 11.97 -10.18 5.83
N ILE A 252 12.97 -9.44 5.34
CA ILE A 252 13.98 -10.01 4.43
C ILE A 252 14.77 -11.10 5.14
N HIS A 253 15.33 -10.81 6.31
CA HIS A 253 16.14 -11.76 7.07
C HIS A 253 15.33 -13.01 7.46
N GLU A 254 14.05 -12.86 7.80
CA GLU A 254 13.15 -13.99 8.04
C GLU A 254 12.98 -14.84 6.78
N ASN A 255 12.76 -14.22 5.62
CA ASN A 255 12.60 -14.92 4.33
C ASN A 255 13.85 -15.69 3.89
N ILE A 256 15.05 -15.13 4.12
CA ILE A 256 16.31 -15.79 3.77
C ILE A 256 16.88 -16.69 4.87
N ASN A 257 16.05 -17.09 5.85
CA ASN A 257 16.41 -17.99 6.95
C ASN A 257 17.58 -17.49 7.82
N GLU A 258 17.62 -16.19 8.11
CA GLU A 258 18.58 -15.55 9.03
C GLU A 258 17.85 -15.05 10.32
N PRO A 259 17.38 -15.96 11.20
CA PRO A 259 16.45 -15.62 12.28
C PRO A 259 17.02 -14.63 13.30
N GLU A 260 18.31 -14.70 13.63
CA GLU A 260 18.92 -13.78 14.59
C GLU A 260 19.01 -12.34 14.05
N LYS A 261 19.34 -12.18 12.77
CA LYS A 261 19.33 -10.86 12.11
C LYS A 261 17.91 -10.32 11.97
N ALA A 262 16.94 -11.20 11.70
CA ALA A 262 15.52 -10.82 11.66
C ALA A 262 15.05 -10.30 13.03
N LYS A 263 15.37 -11.00 14.13
CA LYS A 263 15.07 -10.55 15.49
C LYS A 263 15.69 -9.19 15.80
N GLN A 264 16.96 -8.98 15.44
CA GLN A 264 17.65 -7.70 15.63
C GLN A 264 16.93 -6.56 14.90
N ALA A 265 16.59 -6.76 13.62
CA ALA A 265 15.90 -5.75 12.81
C ALA A 265 14.49 -5.44 13.32
N TYR A 266 13.71 -6.44 13.74
CA TYR A 266 12.40 -6.21 14.36
C TYR A 266 12.50 -5.46 15.69
N LYS A 267 13.48 -5.80 16.55
CA LYS A 267 13.75 -5.05 17.79
C LYS A 267 14.15 -3.60 17.50
N GLN A 268 14.96 -3.36 16.46
CA GLN A 268 15.33 -2.03 16.02
C GLN A 268 14.10 -1.22 15.54
N CYS A 269 13.18 -1.84 14.80
CA CYS A 269 11.93 -1.19 14.42
C CYS A 269 11.13 -0.73 15.65
N ILE A 270 11.04 -1.59 16.67
CA ILE A 270 10.28 -1.31 17.91
C ILE A 270 10.96 -0.19 18.73
N SER A 271 12.29 -0.10 18.71
CA SER A 271 13.05 0.86 19.52
C SER A 271 12.96 2.30 19.01
N PHE A 272 12.74 2.50 17.70
CA PHE A 272 12.54 3.85 17.16
C PHE A 272 11.32 4.53 17.77
N LYS A 273 11.36 5.85 17.95
CA LYS A 273 10.26 6.62 18.52
C LYS A 273 9.83 7.74 17.57
N ASN A 274 8.64 8.28 17.82
CA ASN A 274 8.12 9.53 17.22
C ASN A 274 8.15 9.54 15.69
N TYR A 275 7.39 8.65 15.05
CA TYR A 275 7.17 8.67 13.60
C TYR A 275 5.77 8.14 13.22
N PRO A 276 5.22 8.52 12.06
CA PRO A 276 3.91 8.05 11.59
C PRO A 276 3.83 6.53 11.47
N TYR A 277 2.65 5.94 11.71
CA TYR A 277 2.40 4.50 11.67
C TYR A 277 3.18 3.64 12.68
N LYS A 278 3.83 4.23 13.70
CA LYS A 278 4.59 3.49 14.73
C LYS A 278 3.83 2.30 15.27
N ARG A 279 2.59 2.50 15.72
CA ARG A 279 1.73 1.44 16.26
C ARG A 279 1.57 0.27 15.28
N SER A 280 1.33 0.55 14.00
CA SER A 280 1.18 -0.47 12.96
C SER A 280 2.48 -1.26 12.78
N PHE A 281 3.62 -0.57 12.70
CA PHE A 281 4.92 -1.22 12.57
C PHE A 281 5.30 -2.03 13.81
N ASP A 282 4.96 -1.56 15.02
CA ASP A 282 5.19 -2.31 16.26
C ASP A 282 4.42 -3.61 16.30
N ILE A 283 3.13 -3.57 15.97
CA ILE A 283 2.29 -4.78 15.92
C ILE A 283 2.89 -5.78 14.93
N LYS A 284 3.27 -5.31 13.73
CA LYS A 284 3.86 -6.17 12.70
C LYS A 284 5.22 -6.74 13.12
N ALA A 285 6.09 -5.94 13.71
CA ALA A 285 7.42 -6.38 14.17
C ALA A 285 7.30 -7.36 15.35
N LYS A 286 6.38 -7.12 16.29
CA LYS A 286 6.08 -8.05 17.39
C LYS A 286 5.53 -9.38 16.89
N ALA A 287 4.64 -9.37 15.90
CA ALA A 287 4.16 -10.58 15.26
C ALA A 287 5.30 -11.36 14.56
N GLY A 288 6.22 -10.66 13.90
CA GLY A 288 7.44 -11.26 13.33
C GLY A 288 8.33 -11.91 14.39
N LEU A 289 8.56 -11.23 15.51
CA LEU A 289 9.29 -11.79 16.65
C LEU A 289 8.60 -13.04 17.21
N GLN A 290 7.28 -13.01 17.37
CA GLN A 290 6.51 -14.15 17.88
C GLN A 290 6.68 -15.37 16.99
N ARG A 291 6.59 -15.22 15.66
CA ARG A 291 6.85 -16.32 14.71
C ARG A 291 8.24 -16.93 14.91
N LEU A 292 9.27 -16.08 15.02
CA LEU A 292 10.66 -16.52 15.20
C LEU A 292 10.93 -17.18 16.56
N TYR A 293 10.09 -16.96 17.57
CA TYR A 293 10.19 -17.64 18.87
C TYR A 293 9.40 -18.96 18.90
N SER A 294 8.32 -19.08 18.12
CA SER A 294 7.53 -20.32 18.02
C SER A 294 8.17 -21.44 17.19
N TYR A 295 9.26 -21.16 16.46
CA TYR A 295 10.04 -22.15 15.71
C TYR A 295 11.10 -22.88 16.57
N LYS A 296 10.92 -22.92 17.89
CA LYS A 296 11.78 -23.70 18.81
C LYS A 296 11.15 -25.05 19.13
#